data_AF-A0A926C887-F1
#
_entry.id   AF-A0A926C887-F1
#
_cell.length_a   1.000
_cell.length_b   1.000
_cell.length_c   1.000
_cell.angle_alpha   90.00
_cell.angle_beta   90.00
_cell.angle_gamma   90.00
#
_symmetry.space_group_name_H-M   'P 1'
#
loop_
_entity.id
_entity.type
_entity.pdbx_description
1 polymer ?
#
loop_
_entity_poly.entity_id
_entity_poly.type
_entity_poly.pdbx_seq_one_letter_code
_entity_poly.pdbx_strand_id
1 'polypeptide(L)'
;MGAGVLAVVYGLLSAATWGGGDFAGGLAARRAAVPWVLLIGQLCGLMLLVLLALLRGEPALTLSAIGWAAAAGAFGSLGLAMLYSGLATGRAALVAPTSAVISASLPVLYTAYSAGLPGPLKLLGFALAL
;
A
#
# COMPACT_ATOMS: atom_id res chain seq x y z
N MET A 1 25.15 6.50 -3.90
CA MET A 1 24.54 5.19 -4.24
C MET A 1 23.84 5.33 -5.57
N GLY A 2 23.98 4.36 -6.49
CA GLY A 2 23.26 4.42 -7.77
C GLY A 2 21.75 4.33 -7.58
N ALA A 3 20.96 4.96 -8.47
CA ALA A 3 19.50 5.00 -8.38
C ALA A 3 18.85 3.61 -8.24
N GLY A 4 19.43 2.58 -8.88
CA GLY A 4 18.95 1.20 -8.77
C GLY A 4 19.08 0.61 -7.36
N VAL A 5 20.17 0.92 -6.63
CA VAL A 5 20.37 0.42 -5.26
C VAL A 5 19.36 1.07 -4.31
N LEU A 6 19.09 2.36 -4.47
CA LEU A 6 18.08 3.06 -3.65
C LEU A 6 16.68 2.49 -3.88
N ALA A 7 16.32 2.17 -5.13
CA ALA A 7 15.05 1.55 -5.46
C ALA A 7 14.88 0.19 -4.76
N VAL A 8 15.92 -0.65 -4.74
CA VAL A 8 15.91 -1.93 -4.03
C VAL A 8 15.75 -1.74 -2.52
N VAL A 9 16.51 -0.82 -1.92
CA VAL A 9 16.42 -0.54 -0.49
C VAL A 9 15.02 -0.06 -0.11
N TYR A 10 14.45 0.89 -0.85
CA TYR A 10 13.09 1.36 -0.60
C TYR A 10 12.04 0.28 -0.84
N GLY A 11 12.23 -0.58 -1.84
CA GLY A 11 11.37 -1.74 -2.07
C GLY A 11 11.35 -2.71 -0.89
N LEU A 12 12.53 -3.05 -0.35
CA LEU A 12 12.65 -3.93 0.82
C LEU A 12 12.06 -3.30 2.09
N LEU A 13 12.32 -2.01 2.33
CA LEU A 13 11.74 -1.28 3.45
C LEU A 13 10.21 -1.23 3.32
N SER A 14 9.69 -0.97 2.12
CA SER A 14 8.25 -1.00 1.85
C SER A 14 7.66 -2.38 2.11
N ALA A 15 8.32 -3.46 1.67
CA ALA A 15 7.85 -4.83 1.89
C ALA A 15 7.82 -5.17 3.39
N ALA A 16 8.84 -4.76 4.15
CA ALA A 16 8.90 -4.97 5.59
C ALA A 16 7.81 -4.18 6.34
N THR A 17 7.59 -2.90 5.99
CA THR A 17 6.58 -2.07 6.65
C THR A 17 5.16 -2.48 6.29
N TRP A 18 4.88 -2.79 5.02
CA TRP A 18 3.57 -3.30 4.59
C TRP A 18 3.27 -4.67 5.21
N GLY A 19 4.19 -5.63 5.12
CA GLY A 19 4.00 -6.96 5.70
C GLY A 19 3.80 -6.92 7.22
N GLY A 20 4.60 -6.09 7.93
CA GLY A 20 4.43 -5.87 9.37
C GLY A 20 3.10 -5.18 9.70
N GLY A 21 2.70 -4.19 8.90
CA GLY A 21 1.45 -3.45 9.05
C GLY A 21 0.22 -4.34 8.84
N ASP A 22 0.21 -5.19 7.81
CA ASP A 22 -0.88 -6.13 7.54
C ASP A 22 -1.00 -7.18 8.63
N PHE A 23 0.13 -7.68 9.15
CA PHE A 23 0.13 -8.60 10.28
C PHE A 23 -0.44 -7.94 11.54
N ALA A 24 0.06 -6.76 11.91
CA ALA A 24 -0.38 -6.04 13.10
C ALA A 24 -1.85 -5.60 12.99
N GLY A 25 -2.25 -5.05 11.85
CA GLY A 25 -3.62 -4.65 11.54
C GLY A 25 -4.58 -5.84 11.51
N GLY A 26 -4.17 -6.95 10.90
CA GLY A 26 -4.93 -8.20 10.90
C GLY A 26 -5.10 -8.78 12.31
N LEU A 27 -4.06 -8.74 13.14
CA LEU A 27 -4.14 -9.16 14.54
C LEU A 27 -5.06 -8.25 15.36
N ALA A 28 -4.98 -6.93 15.16
CA ALA A 28 -5.87 -5.96 15.79
C ALA A 28 -7.32 -6.17 15.35
N ALA A 29 -7.57 -6.44 14.06
CA ALA A 29 -8.89 -6.70 13.49
C ALA A 29 -9.54 -8.00 14.00
N ARG A 30 -8.75 -8.93 14.56
CA ARG A 30 -9.28 -10.09 15.28
C ARG A 30 -9.77 -9.77 16.69
N ARG A 31 -9.30 -8.67 17.28
CA ARG A 31 -9.55 -8.27 18.68
C ARG A 31 -10.52 -7.09 18.81
N ALA A 32 -10.64 -6.27 17.77
CA ALA A 32 -11.49 -5.09 17.71
C ALA A 32 -12.21 -5.02 16.36
N ALA A 33 -13.29 -4.23 16.30
CA ALA A 33 -14.01 -4.06 15.05
C ALA A 33 -13.14 -3.35 13.99
N VAL A 34 -13.15 -3.88 12.77
CA VAL A 34 -12.36 -3.40 11.62
C VAL A 34 -12.42 -1.87 11.41
N PRO A 35 -13.59 -1.20 11.50
CA PRO A 35 -13.66 0.26 11.34
C PRO A 35 -12.80 1.04 12.33
N TRP A 36 -12.67 0.57 13.58
CA TRP A 36 -11.85 1.23 14.59
C TRP A 36 -10.36 1.05 14.33
N VAL A 37 -9.94 -0.14 13.90
CA VAL A 37 -8.56 -0.40 13.52
C VAL A 37 -8.15 0.49 12.35
N LEU A 38 -9.01 0.61 11.33
CA LEU A 38 -8.82 1.50 10.20
C LEU A 38 -8.73 2.97 10.61
N LEU A 39 -9.71 3.45 11.40
CA LEU A 39 -9.77 4.86 11.79
C LEU A 39 -8.52 5.28 12.55
N ILE A 40 -8.09 4.48 13.53
CA ILE A 40 -6.88 4.78 14.32
C ILE A 40 -5.64 4.74 13.41
N GLY A 41 -5.50 3.73 12.55
CA GLY A 41 -4.39 3.64 11.60
C GLY A 41 -4.33 4.85 10.66
N GLN A 42 -5.48 5.26 10.12
CA GLN A 42 -5.58 6.39 9.20
C GLN A 42 -5.29 7.72 9.90
N LEU A 43 -5.73 7.89 11.15
CA LEU A 43 -5.39 9.08 11.96
C LEU A 43 -3.89 9.16 12.25
N CYS A 44 -3.26 8.05 12.64
CA CYS A 44 -1.81 7.99 12.84
C CYS A 44 -1.05 8.35 11.57
N GLY A 45 -1.46 7.78 10.42
CA GLY A 45 -0.86 8.10 9.11
C GLY A 45 -1.07 9.56 8.72
N LEU A 46 -2.28 10.09 8.91
CA LEU A 46 -2.60 11.49 8.64
C LEU A 46 -1.75 12.44 9.49
N MET A 47 -1.64 12.19 10.80
CA MET A 47 -0.82 12.99 11.70
C MET A 47 0.65 13.01 11.27
N LEU A 48 1.21 11.84 10.91
CA LEU A 48 2.58 11.74 10.43
C LEU A 48 2.78 12.52 9.13
N LEU A 49 1.88 12.36 8.15
CA LEU A 49 1.99 13.03 6.85
C LEU A 49 1.82 14.54 6.98
N VAL A 50 0.89 15.02 7.81
CA VAL A 50 0.72 16.46 8.09
C VAL A 50 1.97 17.04 8.75
N LEU A 51 2.52 16.34 9.76
CA LEU A 51 3.76 16.78 10.41
C LEU A 51 4.92 16.88 9.40
N LEU A 52 5.09 15.88 8.54
CA LEU A 52 6.12 15.89 7.50
C LEU A 52 5.92 17.02 6.49
N ALA A 53 4.67 17.28 6.06
CA ALA A 53 4.34 18.37 5.16
C ALA A 53 4.69 19.74 5.77
N LEU A 54 4.38 19.94 7.06
CA LEU A 54 4.72 21.18 7.79
C LEU A 54 6.24 21.35 7.93
N LEU A 55 6.95 20.28 8.30
CA LEU A 55 8.42 20.32 8.45
C LEU A 55 9.15 20.57 7.12
N ARG A 56 8.56 20.15 6.00
CA ARG A 56 9.10 20.35 4.66
C ARG A 56 8.68 21.67 4.01
N GLY A 57 7.69 22.36 4.58
CA GLY A 57 7.12 23.58 3.99
C GLY A 57 6.44 23.32 2.65
N GLU A 58 5.74 22.18 2.52
CA GLU A 58 5.04 21.82 1.28
C GLU A 58 3.98 22.87 0.90
N PRO A 59 3.77 23.14 -0.41
CA PRO A 59 2.81 24.11 -0.88
C PRO A 59 1.36 23.68 -0.60
N ALA A 60 0.45 24.66 -0.63
CA ALA A 60 -0.98 24.40 -0.45
C ALA A 60 -1.53 23.45 -1.54
N LEU A 61 -2.46 22.59 -1.15
CA LEU A 61 -3.09 21.62 -2.05
C LEU A 61 -3.93 22.33 -3.11
N THR A 62 -3.77 21.92 -4.37
CA THR A 62 -4.64 22.34 -5.46
C THR A 62 -5.97 21.58 -5.42
N LEU A 63 -7.04 22.18 -5.96
CA LEU A 63 -8.36 21.54 -5.97
C LEU A 63 -8.37 20.21 -6.74
N SER A 64 -7.56 20.10 -7.80
CA SER A 64 -7.38 18.85 -8.55
C SER A 64 -6.68 17.78 -7.73
N ALA A 65 -5.65 18.14 -6.96
CA ALA A 65 -4.96 17.21 -6.05
C ALA A 65 -5.89 16.70 -4.96
N ILE A 66 -6.76 17.58 -4.41
CA ILE A 66 -7.77 17.19 -3.42
C ILE A 66 -8.76 16.18 -4.02
N GLY A 67 -9.22 16.40 -5.26
CA GLY A 67 -10.12 15.47 -5.96
C GLY A 67 -9.51 14.07 -6.10
N TRP A 68 -8.25 14.00 -6.55
CA TRP A 68 -7.53 12.73 -6.66
C TRP A 68 -7.24 12.09 -5.30
N ALA A 69 -6.87 12.88 -4.29
CA ALA A 69 -6.61 12.39 -2.94
C ALA A 69 -7.89 11.82 -2.29
N ALA A 70 -9.03 12.47 -2.49
CA ALA A 70 -10.32 12.01 -2.01
C ALA A 70 -10.72 10.67 -2.66
N ALA A 71 -10.57 10.57 -4.00
CA ALA A 71 -10.83 9.34 -4.72
C ALA A 71 -9.89 8.20 -4.27
N ALA A 72 -8.59 8.46 -4.22
CA ALA A 72 -7.59 7.49 -3.77
C ALA A 72 -7.84 7.05 -2.32
N GLY A 73 -8.19 7.99 -1.42
CA GLY A 73 -8.53 7.71 -0.03
C GLY A 73 -9.79 6.83 0.09
N ALA A 74 -10.83 7.11 -0.70
CA ALA A 74 -12.06 6.32 -0.69
C ALA A 74 -11.80 4.87 -1.14
N PHE A 75 -11.14 4.66 -2.28
CA PHE A 75 -10.82 3.31 -2.76
C PHE A 75 -9.80 2.59 -1.86
N GLY A 76 -8.80 3.32 -1.36
CA GLY A 76 -7.78 2.77 -0.45
C GLY A 76 -8.38 2.32 0.88
N SER A 77 -9.24 3.14 1.49
CA SER A 77 -9.92 2.79 2.75
C SER A 77 -10.88 1.61 2.59
N LEU A 78 -11.63 1.55 1.48
CA LEU A 78 -12.50 0.42 1.15
C LEU A 78 -11.69 -0.86 0.96
N GLY A 79 -10.61 -0.80 0.18
CA GLY A 79 -9.71 -1.95 -0.03
C GLY A 79 -9.09 -2.45 1.28
N LEU A 80 -8.62 -1.53 2.13
CA LEU A 80 -8.05 -1.89 3.44
C LEU A 80 -9.11 -2.49 4.37
N ALA A 81 -10.36 -2.01 4.32
CA ALA A 81 -11.45 -2.60 5.07
C ALA A 81 -11.76 -4.03 4.64
N MET A 82 -11.78 -4.30 3.34
CA MET A 82 -11.96 -5.65 2.80
C MET A 82 -10.79 -6.56 3.19
N LEU A 83 -9.55 -6.04 3.11
CA LEU A 83 -8.34 -6.77 3.52
C LEU A 83 -8.39 -7.16 4.99
N TYR A 84 -8.58 -6.19 5.90
CA TYR A 84 -8.61 -6.45 7.35
C TYR A 84 -9.78 -7.33 7.76
N SER A 85 -10.93 -7.20 7.10
CA SER A 85 -12.05 -8.13 7.29
C SER A 85 -11.67 -9.56 6.91
N GLY A 86 -10.97 -9.75 5.78
CA GLY A 86 -10.44 -11.05 5.37
C GLY A 86 -9.40 -11.60 6.36
N LEU A 87 -8.46 -10.78 6.82
CA LEU A 87 -7.43 -11.19 7.79
C LEU A 87 -8.02 -11.59 9.16
N ALA A 88 -9.13 -10.94 9.55
CA ALA A 88 -9.86 -11.24 10.78
C ALA A 88 -10.49 -12.65 10.77
N THR A 89 -10.76 -13.23 9.59
CA THR A 89 -11.37 -14.58 9.47
C THR A 89 -10.47 -15.75 9.88
N GLY A 90 -9.20 -15.50 10.22
CA GLY A 90 -8.24 -16.57 10.50
C GLY A 90 -7.32 -16.92 9.32
N ARG A 91 -7.73 -16.61 8.09
CA ARG A 91 -7.09 -17.08 6.83
C ARG A 91 -6.00 -16.15 6.28
N ALA A 92 -5.18 -15.58 7.16
CA ALA A 92 -4.16 -14.60 6.77
C ALA A 92 -3.16 -15.12 5.72
N ALA A 93 -2.80 -16.41 5.80
CA ALA A 93 -1.90 -17.06 4.84
C ALA A 93 -2.43 -17.11 3.40
N LEU A 94 -3.73 -16.93 3.18
CA LEU A 94 -4.32 -16.86 1.84
C LEU A 94 -4.65 -15.42 1.45
N VAL A 95 -5.23 -14.65 2.39
CA VAL A 95 -5.70 -13.29 2.12
C VAL A 95 -4.56 -12.31 1.83
N ALA A 96 -3.45 -12.37 2.59
CA ALA A 96 -2.33 -11.44 2.37
C ALA A 96 -1.62 -11.67 1.02
N PRO A 97 -1.23 -12.90 0.63
CA PRO A 97 -0.60 -13.11 -0.68
C PRO A 97 -1.52 -12.81 -1.86
N THR A 98 -2.79 -13.22 -1.80
CA THR A 98 -3.74 -12.98 -2.90
C THR A 98 -4.01 -11.49 -3.12
N SER A 99 -4.17 -10.72 -2.04
CA SER A 99 -4.31 -9.27 -2.14
C SER A 99 -3.05 -8.61 -2.70
N ALA A 100 -1.86 -9.03 -2.24
CA ALA A 100 -0.59 -8.53 -2.75
C ALA A 100 -0.43 -8.75 -4.26
N VAL A 101 -0.76 -9.95 -4.76
CA VAL A 101 -0.69 -10.27 -6.19
C VAL A 101 -1.63 -9.38 -7.01
N ILE A 102 -2.89 -9.21 -6.56
CA ILE A 102 -3.87 -8.37 -7.25
C ILE A 102 -3.42 -6.90 -7.26
N SER A 103 -2.99 -6.38 -6.12
CA SER A 103 -2.54 -5.00 -5.96
C SER A 103 -1.26 -4.69 -6.75
N ALA A 104 -0.33 -5.64 -6.85
CA ALA A 104 0.89 -5.48 -7.63
C ALA A 104 0.63 -5.63 -9.15
N SER A 105 -0.31 -6.47 -9.55
CA SER A 105 -0.62 -6.71 -10.97
C SER A 105 -1.15 -5.46 -11.67
N LEU A 106 -1.99 -4.67 -11.02
CA LEU A 106 -2.64 -3.50 -11.64
C LEU A 106 -1.62 -2.45 -12.16
N PRO A 107 -0.68 -1.92 -11.36
CA PRO A 107 0.32 -0.98 -11.86
C PRO A 107 1.28 -1.63 -12.86
N VAL A 108 1.61 -2.92 -12.71
CA VAL A 108 2.45 -3.64 -13.69
C VAL A 108 1.78 -3.68 -15.07
N LEU A 109 0.50 -4.06 -15.12
CA LEU A 109 -0.29 -4.11 -16.36
C LEU A 109 -0.47 -2.71 -16.96
N TYR A 110 -0.80 -1.71 -16.14
CA TYR A 110 -0.94 -0.33 -16.61
C TYR A 110 0.37 0.22 -17.18
N THR A 111 1.50 -0.05 -16.52
CA THR A 111 2.82 0.38 -17.01
C THR A 111 3.21 -0.37 -18.27
N ALA A 112 2.95 -1.68 -18.34
CA ALA A 112 3.19 -2.47 -19.55
C ALA A 112 2.38 -1.95 -20.75
N TYR A 113 1.14 -1.52 -20.51
CA TYR A 113 0.28 -0.93 -21.52
C TYR A 113 0.73 0.47 -21.96
N SER A 114 1.09 1.34 -21.01
CA SER A 114 1.40 2.76 -21.28
C SER A 114 2.85 3.03 -21.70
N ALA A 115 3.80 2.28 -21.15
CA ALA A 115 5.24 2.49 -21.34
C ALA A 115 5.96 1.31 -22.02
N GLY A 116 5.23 0.22 -22.32
CA GLY A 116 5.77 -0.98 -22.96
C GLY A 116 6.21 -2.07 -21.97
N LEU A 117 6.47 -3.27 -22.50
CA LEU A 117 6.75 -4.45 -21.69
C LEU A 117 8.07 -4.33 -20.90
N PRO A 118 8.10 -4.79 -19.64
CA PRO A 118 9.33 -4.91 -18.88
C PRO A 118 10.32 -5.85 -19.58
N GLY A 119 11.62 -5.59 -19.43
CA GLY A 119 12.66 -6.49 -19.93
C GLY A 119 12.59 -7.89 -19.29
N PRO A 120 13.21 -8.91 -19.91
CA PRO A 120 13.07 -10.33 -19.52
C PRO A 120 13.42 -10.60 -18.05
N LEU A 121 14.46 -9.93 -17.54
CA LEU A 121 14.90 -10.08 -16.15
C LEU A 121 13.85 -9.57 -15.14
N LYS A 122 13.13 -8.50 -15.48
CA LYS A 122 12.05 -7.95 -14.64
C LYS A 122 10.83 -8.87 -14.65
N LEU A 123 10.51 -9.43 -15.82
CA LEU A 123 9.44 -10.42 -15.96
C LEU A 123 9.74 -11.68 -15.13
N LEU A 124 10.98 -12.17 -15.16
CA LEU A 124 11.40 -13.29 -14.30
C LEU A 124 11.27 -12.94 -12.82
N GLY A 125 11.66 -11.71 -12.44
CA GLY A 125 11.46 -11.21 -11.08
C GLY A 125 9.98 -11.20 -10.65
N PHE A 126 9.08 -10.76 -11.53
CA PHE A 126 7.63 -10.81 -11.26
C PHE A 126 7.13 -12.24 -11.12
N ALA A 127 7.58 -13.18 -11.97
CA ALA A 127 7.17 -14.58 -11.90
C ALA A 127 7.68 -15.31 -10.65
N LEU A 128 8.80 -14.87 -10.06
CA LEU A 128 9.32 -15.42 -8.81
C LEU A 128 8.70 -14.77 -7.57
N ALA A 129 8.24 -13.52 -7.68
CA ALA A 129 7.72 -12.74 -6.56
C ALA A 129 6.20 -12.86 -6.36
N LEU A 130 5.45 -13.11 -7.43
CA LEU A 130 4.00 -13.32 -7.43
C LEU A 130 3.67 -14.82 -7.36
#